data_AF-A0A933JRE7-F1
#
_entry.id   AF-A0A933JRE7-F1
#
_cell.length_a   1.000
_cell.length_b   1.000
_cell.length_c   1.000
_cell.angle_alpha   90.00
_cell.angle_beta   90.00
_cell.angle_gamma   90.00
#
_symmetry.space_group_name_H-M   'P 1'
#
loop_
_entity.id
_entity.type
_entity.pdbx_description
1 polymer ?
#
loop_
_entity_poly.entity_id
_entity_poly.type
_entity_poly.pdbx_seq_one_letter_code
_entity_poly.pdbx_strand_id
1 'polypeptide(L)' 'MRSMEKTKETSDLLTAGNVAKKLGVSDGKVKKAISALKLQPDAKKGACAYYGPASVEKIKGALAD' A
#
# COMPACT_ATOMS: atom_id res chain seq x y z
N MET A 1 -14.58 27.10 -9.94
CA MET A 1 -14.72 25.72 -9.42
C MET A 1 -13.33 25.16 -9.14
N ARG A 2 -13.16 24.43 -8.04
CA ARG A 2 -11.89 24.04 -7.41
C ARG A 2 -11.17 22.96 -8.23
N SER A 3 -10.17 23.34 -9.04
CA SER A 3 -9.25 22.39 -9.69
C SER A 3 -8.37 21.74 -8.62
N MET A 4 -8.83 20.59 -8.13
CA MET A 4 -8.09 19.70 -7.25
C MET A 4 -7.71 18.46 -8.06
N GLU A 5 -6.82 18.65 -9.04
CA GLU A 5 -6.09 17.54 -9.64
C GLU A 5 -4.88 17.27 -8.75
N LYS A 6 -5.10 16.40 -7.76
CA LYS A 6 -4.01 15.89 -6.93
C LYS A 6 -3.30 14.81 -7.74
N THR A 7 -2.40 15.23 -8.63
CA THR A 7 -1.42 14.37 -9.29
C THR A 7 -0.50 13.76 -8.22
N LYS A 8 -0.88 12.62 -7.68
CA LYS A 8 -0.03 11.79 -6.82
C LYS A 8 0.51 10.63 -7.67
N GLU A 9 1.21 11.01 -8.74
CA GLU A 9 2.02 10.10 -9.53
C GLU A 9 3.45 10.19 -9.01
N THR A 10 3.73 9.43 -7.95
CA THR A 10 5.08 8.98 -7.69
C THR A 10 5.02 7.49 -7.55
N SER A 11 5.60 6.83 -8.54
CA SER A 11 5.76 5.41 -8.77
C SER A 11 6.63 4.74 -7.70
N ASP A 12 6.38 5.04 -6.42
CA ASP A 12 6.98 4.36 -5.29
C ASP A 12 6.21 3.07 -5.07
N LEU A 13 6.49 2.09 -5.91
CA LEU A 13 6.14 0.71 -5.67
C LEU A 13 6.90 0.24 -4.43
N LEU A 14 6.21 0.20 -3.29
CA LEU A 14 6.78 -0.18 -2.01
C LEU A 14 6.50 -1.65 -1.73
N THR A 15 7.51 -2.38 -1.27
CA THR A 15 7.29 -3.76 -0.79
C THR A 15 6.46 -3.76 0.49
N ALA A 16 5.79 -4.87 0.81
CA ALA A 16 5.02 -4.98 2.06
C ALA A 16 5.79 -4.52 3.31
N GLY A 17 7.10 -4.79 3.37
CA GLY A 17 7.97 -4.31 4.45
C GLY A 17 8.19 -2.79 4.44
N ASN A 18 8.36 -2.17 3.27
CA ASN A 18 8.46 -0.71 3.16
C ASN A 18 7.12 -0.04 3.48
N VAL A 19 6.00 -0.63 3.08
CA VAL A 19 4.66 -0.17 3.46
C VAL A 19 4.48 -0.23 4.98
N ALA A 20 4.88 -1.33 5.61
CA ALA A 20 4.86 -1.49 7.06
C ALA A 20 5.67 -0.38 7.76
N LYS A 21 6.91 -0.13 7.31
CA LYS A 21 7.76 0.96 7.82
C LYS A 21 7.13 2.33 7.62
N LYS A 22 6.55 2.61 6.44
CA LYS A 22 5.94 3.90 6.10
C LYS A 22 4.67 4.18 6.91
N LEU A 23 3.95 3.12 7.28
CA LEU A 23 2.75 3.18 8.11
C LEU A 23 3.06 3.04 9.61
N GLY A 24 4.30 2.72 9.98
CA GLY A 24 4.69 2.47 11.37
C GLY A 24 4.03 1.24 12.00
N VAL A 25 3.62 0.26 11.18
CA VAL A 25 2.98 -0.97 11.65
C VAL A 25 3.86 -2.19 11.40
N SER A 26 3.55 -3.31 12.05
CA SER A 26 4.23 -4.58 11.79
C SER A 26 3.87 -5.12 10.40
N ASP A 27 4.85 -5.70 9.71
CA ASP A 27 4.66 -6.45 8.46
C ASP A 27 3.57 -7.53 8.54
N GLY A 28 3.38 -8.17 9.70
CA GLY A 28 2.25 -9.07 9.95
C GLY A 28 0.87 -8.41 9.82
N LYS A 29 0.71 -7.16 10.30
CA LYS A 29 -0.53 -6.39 10.13
C LYS A 29 -0.75 -6.01 8.67
N VAL A 30 0.32 -5.60 7.96
CA VAL A 30 0.25 -5.29 6.53
C VAL A 30 -0.15 -6.52 5.72
N LYS A 31 0.46 -7.68 5.96
CA LYS A 31 0.08 -8.94 5.27
C LYS A 31 -1.36 -9.37 5.58
N LYS A 32 -1.81 -9.22 6.83
CA LYS A 32 -3.22 -9.46 7.20
C LYS A 32 -4.17 -8.51 6.47
N ALA A 33 -3.88 -7.21 6.48
CA ALA A 33 -4.68 -6.21 5.78
C ALA A 33 -4.71 -6.48 4.26
N ILE A 34 -3.58 -6.77 3.63
CA ILE A 34 -3.50 -7.13 2.21
C ILE A 34 -4.36 -8.36 1.91
N SER A 35 -4.27 -9.41 2.73
CA SER A 35 -5.04 -10.64 2.52
C SER A 35 -6.54 -10.46 2.78
N ALA A 36 -6.90 -9.70 3.81
CA ALA A 36 -8.28 -9.38 4.17
C ALA A 36 -8.95 -8.50 3.11
N LEU A 37 -8.24 -7.50 2.60
CA LEU A 37 -8.68 -6.64 1.52
C LEU A 37 -8.56 -7.29 0.13
N LYS A 38 -7.98 -8.50 0.05
CA LYS A 38 -7.61 -9.17 -1.21
C LYS A 38 -6.88 -8.22 -2.17
N LEU A 39 -5.99 -7.40 -1.61
CA LEU A 39 -5.22 -6.41 -2.36
C LEU A 39 -4.26 -7.11 -3.30
N GLN A 40 -4.39 -6.82 -4.59
CA GLN A 40 -3.45 -7.31 -5.58
C GLN A 40 -2.20 -6.42 -5.57
N PRO A 41 -1.00 -7.03 -5.62
CA PRO A 41 0.22 -6.25 -5.77
C PRO A 41 0.28 -5.64 -7.16
N ASP A 42 0.54 -4.33 -7.22
CA ASP A 42 0.73 -3.57 -8.46
C ASP A 42 1.92 -4.10 -9.26
N ALA A 43 2.96 -4.61 -8.58
CA ALA A 43 4.04 -5.32 -9.23
C ALA A 43 4.53 -6.49 -8.39
N LYS A 44 4.93 -7.58 -9.06
CA LYS A 44 5.55 -8.75 -8.44
C LYS A 44 6.96 -8.91 -9.00
N LYS A 45 7.97 -8.94 -8.12
CA LYS A 45 9.35 -9.28 -8.50
C LYS A 45 9.80 -10.47 -7.66
N GLY A 46 9.81 -11.65 -8.28
CA GLY A 46 10.09 -12.91 -7.60
C GLY A 46 9.07 -13.22 -6.50
N ALA A 47 9.56 -13.45 -5.27
CA ALA A 47 8.73 -13.66 -4.08
C ALA A 47 8.25 -12.35 -3.41
N CYS A 48 8.77 -11.19 -3.84
CA CYS A 48 8.41 -9.90 -3.28
C CYS A 48 7.28 -9.24 -4.09
N ALA A 49 6.20 -8.94 -3.39
CA ALA A 49 5.09 -8.16 -3.86
C ALA A 49 5.32 -6.67 -3.57
N TYR A 50 5.08 -5.83 -4.56
CA TYR A 50 5.19 -4.39 -4.53
C TYR A 50 3.79 -3.77 -4.63
N TYR A 51 3.59 -2.72 -3.87
CA TYR A 51 2.31 -2.06 -3.67
C TYR A 51 2.51 -0.58 -3.96
N GLY A 52 1.73 -0.07 -4.90
CA GLY A 52 1.72 1.35 -5.23
C GLY A 52 1.04 2.19 -4.15
N PRO A 53 1.07 3.51 -4.29
CA PRO A 53 0.43 4.43 -3.35
C PRO A 53 -1.07 4.15 -3.16
N ALA A 54 -1.78 3.74 -4.21
CA ALA A 54 -3.19 3.36 -4.13
C ALA A 54 -3.43 2.15 -3.20
N SER A 55 -2.56 1.14 -3.29
CA SER A 55 -2.58 -0.03 -2.41
C SER A 55 -2.21 0.34 -0.97
N VAL A 56 -1.22 1.22 -0.79
CA VAL A 56 -0.84 1.74 0.54
C VAL A 56 -1.98 2.50 1.20
N GLU A 57 -2.74 3.31 0.45
CA GLU A 57 -3.89 4.05 0.99
C GLU A 57 -5.01 3.11 1.44
N LYS A 58 -5.28 2.02 0.69
CA LYS A 58 -6.22 0.98 1.10
C LYS A 58 -5.76 0.24 2.36
N ILE A 59 -4.48 -0.14 2.43
CA ILE A 59 -3.90 -0.79 3.62
C ILE A 59 -3.99 0.14 4.82
N LYS A 60 -3.64 1.42 4.65
CA LYS A 60 -3.76 2.43 5.70
C LYS A 60 -5.20 2.58 6.19
N GLY A 61 -6.16 2.62 5.27
CA GLY A 61 -7.59 2.70 5.61
C GLY A 61 -8.05 1.51 6.44
N ALA A 62 -7.64 0.29 6.09
CA ALA A 62 -7.99 -0.91 6.85
C ALA A 62 -7.22 -1.10 8.17
N LEU A 63 -6.15 -0.33 8.41
CA LEU A 63 -5.41 -0.33 9.67
C LEU A 63 -5.85 0.79 10.62
N ALA A 64 -6.69 1.72 10.13
CA ALA A 64 -7.24 2.82 10.92
C ALA A 64 -8.58 2.45 11.61
N ASP A 65 -9.04 1.21 11.42
CA ASP A 65 -10.16 0.56 12.11
C ASP A 65 -9.61 -0.37 13.20
#